data_AF-A0A0K0CU64-F1
#
_entry.id   AF-A0A0K0CU64-F1
#
_cell.length_a   1.000
_cell.length_b   1.000
_cell.length_c   1.000
_cell.angle_alpha   90.00
_cell.angle_beta   90.00
_cell.angle_gamma   90.00
#
_symmetry.space_group_name_H-M   'P 1'
#
loop_
_entity.id
_entity.type
_entity.pdbx_description
1 polymer ?
#
loop_
_entity_poly.entity_id
_entity_poly.type
_entity_poly.pdbx_seq_one_letter_code
_entity_poly.pdbx_strand_id
1 'polypeptide(L)'
;FLLTGANAKKSKGIVVINSGNAKVESLEDDEVYKRFQDIPRFLPILRHSIGKKDVSPSDNHHRMSSRPLYRMASRFQNHLKLCAKAVTSDQNQIVTAIKSVDASTTAVLNAFSEKKRAIDNFNMQLEKLNKLYDDMLHVQLLIPSERLPPLSFSKVLERTPVSTSGSSSQQSTPRHVPGGSTSLPRPSTRDKRPHIEPIEEVKVVDRMK
;
A
#
# COMPACT_ATOMS: atom_id res chain seq x y z
N PHE A 1 -27.90 9.32 19.01
CA PHE A 1 -28.92 8.26 18.93
C PHE A 1 -28.78 7.53 17.61
N LEU A 2 -28.62 6.20 17.72
CA LEU A 2 -28.75 5.10 16.77
C LEU A 2 -28.12 5.12 15.35
N LEU A 3 -27.19 4.18 15.20
CA LEU A 3 -26.90 3.41 13.99
C LEU A 3 -28.11 2.56 13.56
N THR A 4 -28.27 2.39 12.23
CA THR A 4 -28.58 1.14 11.46
C THR A 4 -29.02 1.62 10.06
N GLY A 5 -28.33 1.36 8.94
CA GLY A 5 -27.93 0.05 8.44
C GLY A 5 -28.96 -0.44 7.42
N ALA A 6 -28.77 -0.13 6.12
CA ALA A 6 -29.32 -0.91 5.00
C ALA A 6 -28.66 -0.50 3.68
N ASN A 7 -27.91 -1.45 3.11
CA ASN A 7 -27.38 -1.42 1.76
C ASN A 7 -28.54 -1.51 0.76
N ALA A 8 -28.66 -0.53 -0.14
CA ALA A 8 -29.36 -0.71 -1.40
C ALA A 8 -28.67 0.16 -2.46
N LYS A 9 -27.77 -0.47 -3.23
CA LYS A 9 -27.30 0.07 -4.52
C LYS A 9 -28.53 0.32 -5.40
N LYS A 10 -29.05 1.54 -5.42
CA LYS A 10 -30.05 1.96 -6.40
C LYS A 10 -29.34 2.03 -7.76
N SER A 11 -29.50 1.00 -8.58
CA SER A 11 -29.12 1.04 -9.99
C SER A 11 -29.85 2.24 -10.62
N LYS A 12 -29.10 3.24 -11.09
CA LYS A 12 -29.65 4.35 -11.86
C LYS A 12 -30.36 3.73 -13.07
N GLY A 13 -31.70 3.79 -13.07
CA GLY A 13 -32.52 3.22 -14.12
C GLY A 13 -32.15 3.83 -15.48
N ILE A 14 -32.10 2.99 -16.51
CA ILE A 14 -31.84 3.43 -17.87
C ILE A 14 -33.11 4.16 -18.33
N VAL A 15 -32.97 5.46 -18.60
CA VAL A 15 -34.03 6.26 -19.23
C VAL A 15 -33.88 6.10 -20.72
N VAL A 16 -34.78 5.33 -21.34
CA VAL A 16 -34.88 5.24 -22.80
C VAL A 16 -35.71 6.43 -23.26
N ILE A 17 -35.05 7.39 -23.91
CA ILE A 17 -35.71 8.52 -24.56
C ILE A 17 -36.10 8.04 -25.95
N ASN A 18 -37.40 7.89 -26.20
CA ASN A 18 -37.88 7.68 -27.57
C ASN A 18 -37.47 8.89 -28.40
N SER A 19 -36.70 8.66 -29.46
CA SER A 19 -36.42 9.69 -30.47
C SER A 19 -37.77 10.15 -31.03
N GLY A 20 -38.19 11.36 -30.66
CA GLY A 20 -39.35 12.01 -31.28
C GLY A 20 -39.17 12.04 -32.80
N ASN A 21 -40.28 12.18 -33.52
CA ASN A 21 -40.50 12.02 -34.97
C ASN A 21 -39.60 12.87 -35.90
N ALA A 22 -38.29 12.89 -35.65
CA ALA A 22 -37.28 13.49 -36.50
C ALA A 22 -37.21 12.62 -37.75
N LYS A 23 -37.45 13.23 -38.90
CA LYS A 23 -37.26 12.62 -40.20
C LYS A 23 -35.81 12.13 -40.23
N VAL A 24 -35.61 10.82 -40.08
CA VAL A 24 -34.29 10.21 -40.18
C VAL A 24 -33.86 10.42 -41.62
N GLU A 25 -32.92 11.34 -41.86
CA GLU A 25 -32.29 11.49 -43.16
C GLU A 25 -31.74 10.12 -43.55
N SER A 26 -32.27 9.59 -44.65
CA SER A 26 -31.77 8.33 -45.17
C SER A 26 -30.40 8.59 -45.80
N LEU A 27 -29.54 7.56 -45.86
CA LEU A 27 -28.26 7.65 -46.56
C LEU A 27 -28.42 8.10 -48.02
N GLU A 28 -29.61 7.90 -48.59
CA GLU A 28 -29.95 8.27 -49.96
C GLU A 28 -30.32 9.75 -50.11
N ASP A 29 -30.52 10.46 -49.01
CA ASP A 29 -30.74 11.90 -48.98
C ASP A 29 -29.42 12.68 -48.80
N ASP A 30 -28.34 12.02 -48.38
CA ASP A 30 -27.03 12.65 -48.14
C ASP A 30 -26.38 13.11 -49.46
N GLU A 31 -26.24 14.44 -49.61
CA GLU A 31 -25.59 15.06 -50.76
C GLU A 31 -24.13 14.63 -50.95
N VAL A 32 -23.43 14.30 -49.87
CA VAL A 32 -22.07 13.78 -49.93
C VAL A 32 -22.07 12.39 -50.55
N TYR A 33 -23.02 11.53 -50.14
CA TYR A 33 -23.15 10.18 -50.68
C TYR A 33 -23.52 10.20 -52.17
N LYS A 34 -24.43 11.10 -52.60
CA LYS A 34 -24.76 11.30 -54.02
C LYS A 34 -23.54 11.71 -54.84
N ARG A 35 -22.77 12.68 -54.36
CA ARG A 35 -21.52 13.11 -55.03
C ARG A 35 -20.50 11.97 -55.18
N PHE A 36 -20.43 11.04 -54.24
CA PHE A 36 -19.58 9.85 -54.36
C PHE A 36 -20.06 8.86 -55.43
N GLN A 37 -21.36 8.80 -55.71
CA GLN A 37 -21.90 7.96 -56.79
C GLN A 37 -21.58 8.53 -58.17
N ASP A 38 -21.52 9.86 -58.30
CA ASP A 38 -21.18 10.55 -59.55
C ASP A 38 -19.71 10.38 -59.96
N ILE A 39 -18.84 9.96 -59.03
CA ILE A 39 -17.42 9.73 -59.32
C ILE A 39 -17.30 8.51 -60.26
N PRO A 40 -16.73 8.68 -61.47
CA PRO A 40 -16.49 7.57 -62.37
C PRO A 40 -15.64 6.49 -61.69
N ARG A 41 -16.20 5.28 -61.57
CA ARG A 41 -15.49 4.15 -60.96
C ARG A 41 -14.58 3.53 -62.01
N PHE A 42 -13.28 3.79 -61.86
CA PHE A 42 -12.27 3.09 -62.64
C PHE A 42 -11.99 1.75 -61.97
N LEU A 43 -12.46 0.67 -62.59
CA LEU A 43 -11.98 -0.65 -62.21
C LEU A 43 -10.51 -0.77 -62.58
N PRO A 44 -9.66 -1.38 -61.73
CA PRO A 44 -8.27 -1.61 -62.06
C PRO A 44 -8.15 -2.27 -63.44
N ILE A 45 -7.32 -1.71 -64.32
CA ILE A 45 -7.08 -2.32 -65.64
C ILE A 45 -6.34 -3.63 -65.41
N LEU A 46 -7.06 -4.74 -65.55
CA LEU A 46 -6.49 -6.07 -65.45
C LEU A 46 -5.69 -6.35 -66.73
N ARG A 47 -4.37 -6.52 -66.59
CA ARG A 47 -3.46 -6.78 -67.72
C ARG A 47 -3.90 -7.96 -68.59
N HIS A 48 -4.59 -8.95 -68.00
CA HIS A 48 -5.08 -10.14 -68.68
C HIS A 48 -6.37 -9.92 -69.52
N SER A 49 -7.04 -8.78 -69.34
CA SER A 49 -8.27 -8.39 -70.04
C SER A 49 -7.99 -7.42 -71.20
N ILE A 50 -6.75 -6.93 -71.33
CA ILE A 50 -6.31 -6.08 -72.44
C ILE A 50 -6.27 -6.91 -73.73
N GLY A 51 -7.03 -6.48 -74.74
CA GLY A 51 -7.06 -7.11 -76.07
C GLY A 51 -8.08 -8.23 -76.26
N LYS A 52 -8.87 -8.58 -75.23
CA LYS A 52 -9.96 -9.57 -75.36
C LYS A 52 -11.30 -8.83 -75.46
N LYS A 53 -11.93 -8.90 -76.64
CA LYS A 53 -13.13 -8.11 -77.00
C LYS A 53 -14.41 -8.51 -76.23
N ASP A 54 -14.45 -9.71 -75.63
CA ASP A 54 -15.65 -10.24 -74.98
C ASP A 54 -15.33 -11.03 -73.71
N VAL A 55 -14.73 -10.39 -72.69
CA VAL A 55 -14.60 -11.00 -71.36
C VAL A 55 -15.76 -10.52 -70.50
N SER A 56 -16.71 -11.40 -70.23
CA SER A 56 -17.77 -11.15 -69.24
C SER A 56 -17.16 -10.63 -67.94
N PRO A 57 -17.72 -9.57 -67.31
CA PRO A 57 -17.26 -9.06 -66.02
C PRO A 57 -17.14 -10.14 -64.93
N SER A 58 -17.86 -11.26 -65.07
CA SER A 58 -17.84 -12.41 -64.13
C SER A 58 -16.55 -13.22 -64.15
N ASP A 59 -15.80 -13.22 -65.25
CA ASP A 59 -14.68 -14.17 -65.44
C ASP A 59 -13.33 -13.61 -64.95
N ASN A 60 -13.32 -12.35 -64.50
CA ASN A 60 -12.16 -11.71 -63.91
C ASN A 60 -12.04 -11.95 -62.40
N HIS A 61 -12.53 -13.07 -61.88
CA HIS A 61 -12.19 -13.52 -60.54
C HIS A 61 -10.71 -13.95 -60.50
N HIS A 62 -9.80 -12.97 -60.47
CA HIS A 62 -8.51 -13.14 -59.82
C HIS A 62 -8.80 -13.45 -58.35
N ARG A 63 -9.15 -14.70 -58.06
CA ARG A 63 -9.16 -15.20 -56.69
C ARG A 63 -7.74 -14.99 -56.23
N MET A 64 -7.53 -14.02 -55.32
CA MET A 64 -6.25 -13.88 -54.63
C MET A 64 -5.82 -15.28 -54.22
N SER A 65 -4.63 -15.70 -54.63
CA SER A 65 -4.18 -17.05 -54.31
C SER A 65 -4.28 -17.22 -52.79
N SER A 66 -4.92 -18.31 -52.35
CA SER A 66 -5.19 -18.56 -50.93
C SER A 66 -3.91 -18.60 -50.09
N ARG A 67 -2.78 -18.91 -50.74
CA ARG A 67 -1.46 -19.09 -50.15
C ARG A 67 -0.87 -17.78 -49.57
N PRO A 68 -0.75 -16.65 -50.32
CA PRO A 68 -0.42 -15.34 -49.74
C PRO A 68 -1.34 -14.90 -48.62
N LEU A 69 -2.66 -15.06 -48.77
CA LEU A 69 -3.63 -14.65 -47.76
C LEU A 69 -3.46 -15.44 -46.47
N TYR A 70 -3.29 -16.75 -46.57
CA TYR A 70 -2.99 -17.62 -45.43
C TYR A 70 -1.70 -17.23 -44.71
N ARG A 71 -0.63 -16.90 -45.46
CA ARG A 71 0.64 -16.45 -44.87
C ARG A 71 0.47 -15.14 -44.11
N MET A 72 -0.27 -14.19 -44.67
CA MET A 72 -0.57 -12.92 -44.01
C MET A 72 -1.38 -13.14 -42.73
N ALA A 73 -2.46 -13.91 -42.81
CA ALA A 73 -3.30 -14.26 -41.67
C ALA A 73 -2.49 -14.96 -40.57
N SER A 74 -1.61 -15.89 -40.92
CA SER A 74 -0.74 -16.58 -39.96
C SER A 74 0.24 -15.63 -39.27
N ARG A 75 0.85 -14.69 -40.02
CA ARG A 75 1.74 -13.67 -39.43
C ARG A 75 0.97 -12.75 -38.49
N PHE A 76 -0.24 -12.35 -38.88
CA PHE A 76 -1.11 -11.51 -38.07
C PHE A 76 -1.55 -12.22 -36.78
N GLN A 77 -1.99 -13.47 -36.87
CA GLN A 77 -2.34 -14.31 -35.72
C GLN A 77 -1.16 -14.45 -34.75
N ASN A 78 0.05 -14.71 -35.26
CA ASN A 78 1.24 -14.80 -34.43
C ASN A 78 1.57 -13.48 -33.74
N HIS A 79 1.46 -12.35 -34.44
CA HIS A 79 1.66 -11.04 -33.86
C HIS A 79 0.66 -10.74 -32.75
N LEU A 80 -0.64 -10.96 -33.00
CA LEU A 80 -1.69 -10.80 -31.98
C LEU A 80 -1.43 -11.69 -30.75
N LYS A 81 -0.97 -12.92 -30.95
CA LYS A 81 -0.60 -13.83 -29.86
C LYS A 81 0.57 -13.30 -29.03
N LEU A 82 1.58 -12.69 -29.66
CA LEU A 82 2.70 -12.06 -28.94
C LEU A 82 2.22 -10.83 -28.16
N CYS A 83 1.41 -9.97 -28.77
CA CYS A 83 0.83 -8.81 -28.10
C CYS A 83 -0.03 -9.22 -26.90
N ALA A 84 -0.88 -10.25 -27.03
CA ALA A 84 -1.67 -10.77 -25.93
C ALA A 84 -0.79 -11.25 -24.76
N LYS A 85 0.29 -11.97 -25.05
CA LYS A 85 1.24 -12.42 -24.02
C LYS A 85 1.94 -11.26 -23.31
N ALA A 86 2.37 -10.24 -24.05
CA ALA A 86 2.98 -9.04 -23.48
C ALA A 86 2.00 -8.32 -22.55
N VAL A 87 0.76 -8.09 -23.01
CA VAL A 87 -0.30 -7.47 -22.19
C VAL A 87 -0.59 -8.29 -20.93
N THR A 88 -0.69 -9.63 -21.02
CA THR A 88 -0.88 -10.48 -19.83
C THR A 88 0.29 -10.37 -18.85
N SER A 89 1.52 -10.32 -19.35
CA SER A 89 2.71 -10.12 -18.51
C SER A 89 2.64 -8.78 -17.76
N ASP A 90 2.35 -7.69 -18.47
CA ASP A 90 2.29 -6.35 -17.89
C ASP A 90 1.14 -6.24 -16.88
N GLN A 91 -0.02 -6.83 -17.19
CA GLN A 91 -1.15 -6.91 -16.25
C GLN A 91 -0.77 -7.64 -14.96
N ASN A 92 -0.03 -8.75 -15.06
CA ASN A 92 0.43 -9.48 -13.87
C ASN A 92 1.41 -8.66 -13.01
N GLN A 93 2.28 -7.87 -13.65
CA GLN A 93 3.20 -6.96 -12.95
C GLN A 93 2.42 -5.86 -12.22
N ILE A 94 1.45 -5.24 -12.88
CA ILE A 94 0.58 -4.21 -12.29
C ILE A 94 -0.18 -4.79 -11.09
N VAL A 95 -0.78 -5.98 -11.22
CA VAL A 95 -1.49 -6.65 -10.12
C VAL A 95 -0.57 -6.90 -8.92
N THR A 96 0.68 -7.28 -9.18
CA THR A 96 1.68 -7.50 -8.11
C THR A 96 2.05 -6.18 -7.42
N ALA A 97 2.25 -5.11 -8.19
CA ALA A 97 2.54 -3.79 -7.65
C ALA A 97 1.39 -3.25 -6.78
N ILE A 98 0.15 -3.40 -7.24
CA ILE A 98 -1.05 -3.01 -6.47
C ILE A 98 -1.08 -3.75 -5.12
N LYS A 99 -0.92 -5.07 -5.12
CA LYS A 99 -0.90 -5.86 -3.88
C LYS A 99 0.19 -5.41 -2.91
N SER A 100 1.37 -5.04 -3.44
CA SER A 100 2.47 -4.51 -2.63
C SER A 100 2.11 -3.15 -2.01
N VAL A 101 1.50 -2.25 -2.78
CA VAL A 101 1.06 -0.94 -2.29
C VAL A 101 -0.05 -1.11 -1.24
N ASP A 102 -1.00 -2.00 -1.44
CA ASP A 102 -2.07 -2.29 -0.48
C ASP A 102 -1.52 -2.81 0.85
N ALA A 103 -0.55 -3.73 0.79
CA ALA A 103 0.13 -4.24 1.98
C ALA A 103 0.87 -3.13 2.73
N SER A 104 1.63 -2.29 2.01
CA SER A 104 2.32 -1.14 2.59
C SER A 104 1.35 -0.13 3.21
N THR A 105 0.25 0.15 2.53
CA THR A 105 -0.79 1.08 2.98
C THR A 105 -1.43 0.58 4.28
N THR A 106 -1.73 -0.72 4.35
CA THR A 106 -2.27 -1.36 5.56
C THR A 106 -1.28 -1.27 6.72
N ALA A 107 0.01 -1.52 6.47
CA ALA A 107 1.05 -1.42 7.49
C ALA A 107 1.17 0.01 8.06
N VAL A 108 1.18 1.02 7.19
CA VAL A 108 1.23 2.44 7.59
C VAL A 108 -0.03 2.83 8.36
N LEU A 109 -1.21 2.40 7.92
CA LEU A 109 -2.46 2.68 8.60
C LEU A 109 -2.50 2.09 10.02
N ASN A 110 -2.01 0.86 10.19
CA ASN A 110 -1.92 0.21 11.50
C ASN A 110 -0.93 0.96 12.42
N ALA A 111 0.24 1.32 11.91
CA ALA A 111 1.23 2.09 12.68
C ALA A 111 0.69 3.47 13.08
N PHE A 112 -0.03 4.15 12.18
CA PHE A 112 -0.69 5.41 12.47
C PHE A 112 -1.78 5.26 13.54
N SER A 113 -2.60 4.21 13.44
CA SER A 113 -3.67 3.93 14.41
C SER A 113 -3.12 3.70 15.81
N GLU A 114 -1.99 2.98 15.94
CA GLU A 114 -1.35 2.77 17.24
C GLU A 114 -0.77 4.08 17.81
N LYS A 115 -0.15 4.92 16.98
CA LYS A 115 0.31 6.26 17.41
C LYS A 115 -0.84 7.14 17.84
N LYS A 116 -1.96 7.14 17.10
CA LYS A 116 -3.17 7.86 17.47
C LYS A 116 -3.69 7.39 18.84
N ARG A 117 -3.77 6.08 19.05
CA ARG A 117 -4.18 5.50 20.35
C ARG A 117 -3.27 5.94 21.49
N ALA A 118 -1.96 5.99 21.27
CA ALA A 118 -1.00 6.49 22.26
C ALA A 118 -1.21 7.98 22.59
N ILE A 119 -1.47 8.82 21.59
CA ILE A 119 -1.79 10.25 21.78
C ILE A 119 -3.11 10.43 22.53
N ASP A 120 -4.16 9.69 22.16
CA ASP A 120 -5.45 9.75 22.83
C ASP A 120 -5.31 9.33 24.32
N ASN A 121 -4.49 8.31 24.60
CA ASN A 121 -4.14 7.92 25.97
C ASN A 121 -3.39 9.01 26.75
N PHE A 122 -2.43 9.68 26.10
CA PHE A 122 -1.70 10.78 26.71
C PHE A 122 -2.61 11.97 27.03
N ASN A 123 -3.51 12.33 26.11
CA ASN A 123 -4.50 13.39 26.34
C ASN A 123 -5.42 13.06 27.52
N MET A 124 -5.87 11.79 27.65
CA MET A 124 -6.64 11.36 28.83
C MET A 124 -5.85 11.51 30.14
N GLN A 125 -4.52 11.30 30.13
CA GLN A 125 -3.69 11.52 31.32
C GLN A 125 -3.55 13.00 31.64
N LEU A 126 -3.39 13.85 30.63
CA LEU A 126 -3.29 15.30 30.79
C LEU A 126 -4.60 15.89 31.35
N GLU A 127 -5.75 15.41 30.90
CA GLU A 127 -7.05 15.78 31.49
C GLU A 127 -7.17 15.38 32.96
N LYS A 128 -6.65 14.20 33.34
CA LYS A 128 -6.62 13.77 34.75
C LYS A 128 -5.72 14.68 35.59
N LEU A 129 -4.57 15.09 35.05
CA LEU A 129 -3.64 15.99 35.73
C LEU A 129 -4.29 17.36 35.97
N ASN A 130 -4.98 17.90 34.96
CA ASN A 130 -5.72 19.17 35.12
C ASN A 130 -6.78 19.07 36.22
N LYS A 131 -7.54 17.96 36.27
CA LYS A 131 -8.52 17.75 37.36
C LYS A 131 -7.86 17.71 38.74
N LEU A 132 -6.73 17.01 38.89
CA LEU A 132 -5.98 16.98 40.15
C LEU A 132 -5.45 18.36 40.54
N TYR A 133 -5.04 19.16 39.56
CA TYR A 133 -4.63 20.54 39.79
C TYR A 133 -5.80 21.40 40.29
N ASP A 134 -6.97 21.27 39.68
CA ASP A 134 -8.19 21.94 40.13
C ASP A 134 -8.60 21.52 41.55
N ASP A 135 -8.54 20.21 41.85
CA ASP A 135 -8.81 19.67 43.18
C ASP A 135 -7.84 20.22 44.24
N MET A 136 -6.54 20.31 43.91
CA MET A 136 -5.52 20.90 44.77
C MET A 136 -5.81 22.38 45.06
N LEU A 137 -6.13 23.16 44.02
CA LEU A 137 -6.51 24.57 44.18
C LEU A 137 -7.74 24.72 45.07
N HIS A 138 -8.74 23.86 44.89
CA HIS A 138 -9.94 23.86 45.72
C HIS A 138 -9.64 23.56 47.20
N VAL A 139 -8.79 22.56 47.47
CA VAL A 139 -8.34 22.27 48.85
C VAL A 139 -7.56 23.44 49.44
N GLN A 140 -6.68 24.07 48.66
CA GLN A 140 -5.91 25.22 49.13
C GLN A 140 -6.78 26.44 49.42
N LEU A 141 -7.89 26.62 48.69
CA LEU A 141 -8.88 27.64 49.00
C LEU A 141 -9.64 27.32 50.30
N LEU A 142 -9.97 26.05 50.53
CA LEU A 142 -10.67 25.58 51.74
C LEU A 142 -9.81 25.61 53.01
N ILE A 143 -8.48 25.62 52.87
CA ILE A 143 -7.53 25.76 53.98
C ILE A 143 -6.91 27.17 53.91
N PRO A 144 -7.46 28.18 54.61
CA PRO A 144 -6.81 29.47 54.69
C PRO A 144 -5.41 29.28 55.29
N SER A 145 -4.38 29.75 54.57
CA SER A 145 -2.97 29.69 54.98
C SER A 145 -2.70 30.29 56.37
N GLU A 146 -3.65 31.02 56.95
CA GLU A 146 -3.55 31.64 58.26
C GLU A 146 -3.93 30.74 59.46
N ARG A 147 -4.38 29.50 59.25
CA ARG A 147 -4.90 28.67 60.35
C ARG A 147 -4.13 27.40 60.68
N LEU A 148 -3.02 27.11 60.02
CA LEU A 148 -2.20 25.95 60.35
C LEU A 148 -1.04 26.34 61.29
N PRO A 149 -0.95 25.74 62.49
CA PRO A 149 0.17 26.00 63.40
C PRO A 149 1.48 25.52 62.78
N PRO A 150 2.63 26.18 63.06
CA PRO A 150 3.92 25.77 62.56
C PRO A 150 4.23 24.34 63.03
N LEU A 151 4.35 23.42 62.08
CA LEU A 151 4.69 22.03 62.37
C LEU A 151 6.15 21.94 62.85
N SER A 152 6.35 21.79 64.16
CA SER A 152 7.67 21.59 64.75
C SER A 152 8.17 20.16 64.51
N PHE A 153 8.81 19.93 63.36
CA PHE A 153 9.40 18.62 63.01
C PHE A 153 10.57 18.21 63.92
N SER A 154 11.11 19.13 64.71
CA SER A 154 12.20 18.88 65.66
C SER A 154 11.89 17.74 66.65
N LYS A 155 10.61 17.58 67.05
CA LYS A 155 10.21 16.52 68.01
C LYS A 155 10.10 15.12 67.39
N VAL A 156 10.06 15.02 66.05
CA VAL A 156 9.92 13.73 65.34
C VAL A 156 11.28 13.15 64.98
N LEU A 157 12.27 13.99 64.67
CA LEU A 157 13.64 13.55 64.37
C LEU A 157 14.45 13.11 65.60
N GLU A 158 14.04 13.47 66.83
CA GLU A 158 14.73 13.03 68.05
C GLU A 158 14.42 11.59 68.49
N ARG A 159 13.62 10.84 67.72
CA ARG A 159 13.51 9.39 67.92
C ARG A 159 14.79 8.72 67.43
N THR A 160 15.63 8.44 68.42
CA THR A 160 16.91 7.73 68.35
C THR A 160 16.87 6.52 67.41
N PRO A 161 17.85 6.31 66.51
CA PRO A 161 17.95 5.07 65.75
C PRO A 161 18.27 3.91 66.70
N VAL A 162 17.43 2.87 66.67
CA VAL A 162 17.68 1.61 67.39
C VAL A 162 18.90 0.95 66.75
N SER A 163 20.01 0.89 67.49
CA SER A 163 21.19 0.11 67.15
C SER A 163 20.83 -1.38 67.09
N THR A 164 21.01 -2.00 65.93
CA THR A 164 21.22 -3.44 65.83
C THR A 164 22.64 -3.68 65.33
N SER A 165 23.56 -3.84 66.29
CA SER A 165 24.81 -4.59 66.09
C SER A 165 24.45 -6.06 65.81
N GLY A 166 25.20 -6.90 65.09
CA GLY A 166 26.51 -6.83 64.46
C GLY A 166 27.03 -8.26 64.27
N SER A 167 27.64 -8.55 63.11
CA SER A 167 28.73 -9.52 62.86
C SER A 167 28.82 -9.76 61.35
N SER A 168 29.74 -9.13 60.61
CA SER A 168 31.17 -9.48 60.48
C SER A 168 31.39 -10.81 59.74
N SER A 169 31.85 -10.74 58.48
CA SER A 169 33.05 -11.48 58.05
C SER A 169 33.60 -10.97 56.71
N GLN A 170 34.78 -10.36 56.83
CA GLN A 170 35.99 -10.28 56.02
C GLN A 170 36.03 -10.50 54.49
N GLN A 171 37.12 -9.93 53.96
CA GLN A 171 37.38 -9.40 52.64
C GLN A 171 38.53 -10.16 51.94
N SER A 172 38.50 -10.12 50.59
CA SER A 172 39.61 -10.24 49.61
C SER A 172 40.01 -11.60 48.97
N THR A 173 40.12 -11.53 47.64
CA THR A 173 40.54 -12.43 46.51
C THR A 173 41.99 -12.98 46.60
N PRO A 174 42.52 -14.01 45.84
CA PRO A 174 42.44 -14.13 44.34
C PRO A 174 42.67 -15.53 43.62
N ARG A 175 42.43 -15.54 42.29
CA ARG A 175 43.00 -16.30 41.12
C ARG A 175 43.48 -17.80 41.15
N HIS A 176 42.97 -18.55 40.14
CA HIS A 176 43.63 -19.45 39.13
C HIS A 176 43.77 -21.01 39.31
N VAL A 177 42.99 -21.78 38.50
CA VAL A 177 43.22 -23.00 37.60
C VAL A 177 44.19 -24.14 38.09
N PRO A 178 44.02 -25.48 37.83
CA PRO A 178 43.43 -26.17 36.66
C PRO A 178 42.63 -27.51 36.84
N GLY A 179 41.90 -27.90 35.78
CA GLY A 179 42.01 -29.25 35.19
C GLY A 179 41.07 -30.39 35.64
N GLY A 180 40.25 -30.88 34.69
CA GLY A 180 40.19 -32.32 34.38
C GLY A 180 38.94 -33.14 34.74
N SER A 181 38.21 -33.57 33.69
CA SER A 181 37.37 -34.79 33.57
C SER A 181 36.07 -34.83 34.43
N THR A 182 34.90 -35.30 34.01
CA THR A 182 34.52 -36.24 32.94
C THR A 182 33.01 -36.14 32.68
N SER A 183 32.63 -36.23 31.41
CA SER A 183 31.38 -36.74 30.81
C SER A 183 30.08 -36.86 31.64
N LEU A 184 29.00 -36.21 31.18
CA LEU A 184 27.88 -36.83 30.42
C LEU A 184 26.72 -35.81 30.20
N PRO A 185 25.87 -35.97 29.17
CA PRO A 185 25.11 -34.87 28.56
C PRO A 185 23.61 -34.86 28.88
N ARG A 186 23.01 -33.67 29.01
CA ARG A 186 21.58 -33.43 28.69
C ARG A 186 21.33 -31.93 28.39
N PRO A 187 20.46 -31.58 27.41
CA PRO A 187 20.47 -30.25 26.81
C PRO A 187 19.63 -29.26 27.61
N SER A 188 20.19 -28.08 27.83
CA SER A 188 19.53 -26.92 28.43
C SER A 188 19.44 -25.80 27.39
N THR A 189 18.20 -25.38 27.14
CA THR A 189 17.83 -24.09 26.57
C THR A 189 18.50 -22.97 27.34
N ARG A 190 19.25 -22.10 26.66
CA ARG A 190 19.85 -20.90 27.28
C ARG A 190 19.76 -19.67 26.38
N ASP A 191 19.03 -18.70 26.90
CA ASP A 191 19.19 -17.25 26.83
C ASP A 191 19.75 -16.64 25.54
N LYS A 192 18.82 -16.09 24.73
CA LYS A 192 19.13 -15.04 23.76
C LYS A 192 19.27 -13.71 24.50
N ARG A 193 20.50 -13.28 24.78
CA ARG A 193 20.82 -11.86 25.00
C ARG A 193 21.14 -11.22 23.63
N PRO A 194 20.73 -9.96 23.38
CA PRO A 194 20.99 -9.31 22.10
C PRO A 194 22.48 -9.00 21.96
N HIS A 195 23.11 -9.62 20.95
CA HIS A 195 24.45 -9.30 20.51
C HIS A 195 24.38 -8.04 19.64
N ILE A 196 25.13 -7.00 20.01
CA ILE A 196 25.26 -5.77 19.23
C ILE A 196 26.43 -5.98 18.28
N GLU A 197 26.18 -5.92 16.97
CA GLU A 197 27.21 -6.05 15.94
C GLU A 197 28.12 -4.80 15.92
N PRO A 198 29.43 -4.95 15.64
CA PRO A 198 30.34 -3.81 15.51
C PRO A 198 29.98 -2.89 14.35
N ILE A 199 30.20 -1.58 14.54
CA ILE A 199 29.94 -0.55 13.54
C ILE A 199 31.08 -0.54 12.51
N GLU A 200 30.75 -0.62 11.22
CA GLU A 200 31.73 -0.44 10.14
C GLU A 200 32.10 1.05 9.97
N GLU A 201 33.40 1.35 9.99
CA GLU A 201 33.91 2.70 9.78
C GLU A 201 33.95 3.05 8.29
N VAL A 202 33.12 4.02 7.88
CA VAL A 202 33.14 4.58 6.52
C VAL A 202 34.18 5.69 6.45
N LYS A 203 35.28 5.46 5.72
CA LYS A 203 36.30 6.49 5.46
C LYS A 203 35.85 7.42 4.35
N VAL A 204 35.53 8.66 4.68
CA VAL A 204 35.22 9.71 3.70
C VAL A 204 36.52 10.12 3.01
N VAL A 205 36.60 9.90 1.70
CA VAL A 205 37.70 10.39 0.87
C VAL A 205 37.29 11.75 0.32
N ASP A 206 37.98 12.82 0.76
CA ASP A 206 37.84 14.12 0.13
C ASP A 206 38.36 14.05 -1.30
N ARG A 207 37.45 14.17 -2.27
CA ARG A 207 37.83 14.44 -3.66
C ARG A 207 38.31 15.88 -3.77
N MET A 208 39.61 16.07 -3.76
CA MET A 208 40.20 17.32 -4.23
C MET A 208 40.27 17.31 -5.76
N LYS A 209 39.48 18.23 -6.34
CA LYS A 209 39.50 18.83 -7.70
C LYS A 209 39.42 17.90 -8.92
#